data_AF-A0A3D3NV98-F1
#
_entry.id   AF-A0A3D3NV98-F1
#
_cell.length_a   1.000
_cell.length_b   1.000
_cell.length_c   1.000
_cell.angle_alpha   90.00
_cell.angle_beta   90.00
_cell.angle_gamma   90.00
#
_symmetry.space_group_name_H-M   'P 1'
#
loop_
_entity.id
_entity.type
_entity.pdbx_description
1 polymer ?
#
loop_
_entity_poly.entity_id
_entity_poly.type
_entity_poly.pdbx_seq_one_letter_code
_entity_poly.pdbx_strand_id
1 'polypeptide(L)'
;MKLTKAQPDTTEPTIALKSTKPGDCIRFAHDTLEEAFKADLFWMRIEAPEAKDRVRLVNLADGKQIERDGDHRVIVETATLHLG
;
A
#
# COMPACT_ATOMS: atom_id res chain seq x y z
N MET A 1 22.19 22.42 7.26
CA MET A 1 21.57 21.21 7.86
C MET A 1 20.17 21.57 8.32
N LYS A 2 19.12 21.00 7.69
CA LYS A 2 17.74 21.11 8.18
C LYS A 2 17.27 19.70 8.55
N LEU A 3 16.84 19.55 9.80
CA LEU A 3 16.30 18.30 10.35
C LEU A 3 15.02 17.90 9.59
N THR A 4 15.03 16.72 8.97
CA THR A 4 13.80 15.97 8.68
C THR A 4 13.54 15.06 9.87
N LYS A 5 12.40 15.28 10.54
CA LYS A 5 11.90 14.56 11.70
C LYS A 5 12.10 13.05 11.52
N ALA A 6 12.81 12.41 12.46
CA ALA A 6 12.76 10.96 12.61
C ALA A 6 11.29 10.57 12.81
N GLN A 7 10.78 9.75 11.90
CA GLN A 7 9.38 9.35 11.85
C GLN A 7 9.04 8.50 13.09
N PRO A 8 7.79 8.57 13.60
CA PRO A 8 7.35 7.67 14.64
C PRO A 8 7.44 6.23 14.12
N ASP A 9 8.15 5.38 14.87
CA ASP A 9 8.23 3.94 14.67
C ASP A 9 6.82 3.33 14.79
N THR A 10 6.08 3.29 13.68
CA THR A 10 4.92 2.41 13.57
C THR A 10 5.48 0.99 13.55
N THR A 11 5.26 0.26 14.64
CA THR A 11 5.84 -1.05 14.97
C THR A 11 5.42 -2.19 14.03
N GLU A 12 4.79 -1.84 12.92
CA GLU A 12 4.17 -2.76 11.97
C GLU A 12 5.20 -3.17 10.91
N PRO A 13 5.31 -4.48 10.59
CA PRO A 13 6.28 -4.95 9.62
C PRO A 13 5.95 -4.38 8.24
N THR A 14 6.86 -3.55 7.71
CA THR A 14 6.74 -2.98 6.36
C THR A 14 7.55 -3.80 5.36
N ILE A 15 6.98 -4.00 4.17
CA ILE A 15 7.68 -4.63 3.04
C ILE A 15 7.79 -3.66 1.88
N ALA A 16 8.71 -3.93 0.95
CA ALA A 16 8.77 -3.20 -0.31
C ALA A 16 7.56 -3.58 -1.17
N LEU A 17 6.98 -2.61 -1.87
CA LEU A 17 5.81 -2.79 -2.72
C LEU A 17 6.03 -3.89 -3.78
N LYS A 18 7.22 -4.01 -4.34
CA LYS A 18 7.59 -5.07 -5.29
C LYS A 18 7.49 -6.48 -4.71
N SER A 19 7.61 -6.63 -3.39
CA SER A 19 7.53 -7.91 -2.68
C SER A 19 6.10 -8.39 -2.42
N THR A 20 5.09 -7.56 -2.70
CA THR A 20 3.66 -7.96 -2.65
C THR A 20 3.33 -8.90 -3.81
N LYS A 21 2.10 -9.43 -3.84
CA LYS A 21 1.56 -10.23 -4.93
C LYS A 21 0.28 -9.60 -5.48
N PRO A 22 -0.07 -9.82 -6.76
CA PRO A 22 -1.40 -9.47 -7.25
C PRO A 22 -2.50 -10.05 -6.34
N GLY A 23 -3.47 -9.23 -5.97
CA GLY A 23 -4.53 -9.56 -5.00
C GLY A 23 -4.23 -9.15 -3.56
N ASP A 24 -2.98 -8.82 -3.20
CA ASP A 24 -2.67 -8.35 -1.85
C ASP A 24 -3.32 -6.99 -1.61
N CYS A 25 -4.03 -6.89 -0.48
CA CYS A 25 -4.55 -5.63 0.05
C CYS A 25 -3.48 -4.95 0.91
N ILE A 26 -3.23 -3.68 0.64
CA ILE A 26 -2.13 -2.93 1.25
C ILE A 26 -2.55 -1.51 1.60
N ARG A 27 -1.86 -0.93 2.56
CA ARG A 27 -1.80 0.53 2.77
C ARG A 27 -0.35 1.00 2.77
N PHE A 28 -0.14 2.29 2.53
CA PHE A 28 1.21 2.83 2.63
C PHE A 28 1.65 2.94 4.08
N ALA A 29 2.93 2.66 4.34
CA ALA A 29 3.46 2.63 5.71
C ALA A 29 3.44 3.99 6.44
N HIS A 30 3.23 5.09 5.72
CA HIS A 30 3.11 6.43 6.33
C HIS A 30 1.70 6.73 6.84
N ASP A 31 0.70 5.95 6.43
CA ASP A 31 -0.67 6.11 6.87
C ASP A 31 -0.92 5.19 8.08
N THR A 32 -1.44 5.74 9.17
CA THR A 32 -1.95 4.89 10.25
C THR A 32 -3.18 4.12 9.77
N LEU A 33 -3.48 2.97 10.39
CA LEU A 33 -4.65 2.18 10.04
C LEU A 33 -5.95 3.01 10.14
N GLU A 34 -6.11 3.82 11.19
CA GLU A 34 -7.28 4.67 11.38
C GLU A 34 -7.42 5.75 10.30
N GLU A 35 -6.32 6.38 9.89
CA GLU A 35 -6.33 7.36 8.81
C GLU A 35 -6.66 6.70 7.48
N ALA A 36 -6.08 5.52 7.22
CA ALA A 36 -6.35 4.76 6.01
C ALA A 36 -7.84 4.36 5.90
N PHE A 37 -8.47 3.97 7.01
CA PHE A 37 -9.92 3.70 7.04
C PHE A 37 -10.76 4.96 6.85
N LYS A 38 -10.41 6.09 7.46
CA LYS A 38 -11.18 7.33 7.34
C LYS A 38 -11.07 7.97 5.96
N ALA A 39 -9.95 7.76 5.28
CA ALA A 39 -9.63 8.38 3.99
C ALA A 39 -9.66 7.39 2.82
N ASP A 40 -10.17 6.17 3.04
CA ASP A 40 -10.28 5.13 2.01
C ASP A 40 -8.95 4.83 1.29
N LEU A 41 -7.83 4.78 2.04
CA LEU A 41 -6.47 4.63 1.49
C LEU A 41 -6.01 3.17 1.41
N PHE A 42 -6.93 2.26 1.14
CA PHE A 42 -6.58 0.86 0.89
C PHE A 42 -6.46 0.60 -0.60
N TRP A 43 -5.39 -0.11 -0.94
CA TRP A 43 -5.01 -0.42 -2.30
C TRP A 43 -4.90 -1.93 -2.46
N MET A 44 -5.12 -2.42 -3.67
CA MET A 44 -4.84 -3.79 -4.04
C MET A 44 -3.86 -3.82 -5.20
N ARG A 45 -2.84 -4.68 -5.13
CA ARG A 45 -1.96 -4.89 -6.27
C ARG A 45 -2.72 -5.63 -7.37
N ILE A 46 -2.61 -5.11 -8.59
CA ILE A 46 -3.18 -5.75 -9.77
C ILE A 46 -2.08 -6.32 -10.65
N GLU A 47 -2.37 -7.42 -11.32
CA GLU A 47 -1.49 -8.00 -12.32
C GLU A 47 -1.52 -7.11 -13.57
N ALA A 48 -0.37 -6.54 -13.92
CA ALA A 48 -0.20 -5.68 -15.09
C ALA A 48 1.18 -5.93 -15.69
N PRO A 49 1.40 -5.67 -16.99
CA PRO A 49 2.74 -5.73 -17.58
C PRO A 49 3.66 -4.75 -16.83
N GLU A 50 4.53 -5.29 -16.00
CA GLU A 50 5.38 -4.51 -15.10
C GLU A 50 6.41 -3.75 -15.94
N ALA A 51 6.30 -2.42 -15.96
CA ALA A 51 7.44 -1.59 -16.34
C ALA A 51 8.52 -1.79 -15.27
N LYS A 52 9.80 -1.82 -15.68
CA LYS A 52 10.97 -2.02 -14.80
C LYS A 52 10.77 -1.24 -13.48
N ASP A 53 10.57 -1.98 -12.39
CA ASP A 53 10.43 -1.49 -11.01
C ASP A 53 9.17 -0.65 -10.68
N ARG A 54 8.11 -0.73 -11.48
CA ARG A 54 6.81 -0.11 -11.17
C ARG A 54 5.72 -1.14 -10.92
N VAL A 55 5.00 -0.94 -9.82
CA VAL A 55 3.86 -1.76 -9.41
C VAL A 55 2.57 -0.96 -9.61
N ARG A 56 1.56 -1.61 -10.19
CA ARG A 56 0.24 -1.01 -10.39
C ARG A 56 -0.72 -1.43 -9.27
N LEU A 57 -1.43 -0.44 -8.76
CA LEU A 57 -2.36 -0.57 -7.65
C LEU A 57 -3.74 -0.05 -8.06
N VAL A 58 -4.79 -0.62 -7.48
CA VAL A 58 -6.16 -0.12 -7.56
C VAL A 58 -6.64 0.23 -6.17
N ASN A 59 -7.26 1.39 -5.99
CA ASN A 59 -7.90 1.76 -4.73
C ASN A 59 -9.18 0.94 -4.55
N LEU A 60 -9.39 0.41 -3.35
CA LEU A 60 -10.51 -0.49 -3.07
C LEU A 60 -11.86 0.22 -2.89
N ALA A 61 -11.88 1.52 -2.62
CA ALA A 61 -13.11 2.30 -2.44
C ALA A 61 -13.61 2.92 -3.75
N ASP A 62 -12.72 3.52 -4.54
CA ASP A 62 -13.11 4.27 -5.75
C ASP A 62 -12.69 3.62 -7.08
N GLY A 63 -11.91 2.54 -7.04
CA GLY A 63 -11.41 1.84 -8.22
C GLY A 63 -10.32 2.58 -8.99
N LYS A 64 -9.79 3.69 -8.45
CA LYS A 64 -8.74 4.48 -9.10
C LYS A 64 -7.44 3.69 -9.18
N GLN A 65 -6.82 3.69 -10.35
CA GLN A 65 -5.54 3.03 -10.56
C GLN A 65 -4.38 4.02 -10.45
N ILE A 66 -3.31 3.60 -9.78
CA ILE A 66 -2.05 4.34 -9.71
C ILE A 66 -0.88 3.42 -10.01
N GLU A 67 0.22 4.01 -10.45
CA GLU A 67 1.52 3.35 -10.52
C GLU A 67 2.47 3.95 -9.49
N ARG A 68 3.22 3.08 -8.84
CA ARG A 68 4.19 3.44 -7.81
C ARG A 68 5.49 2.67 -7.99
N ASP A 69 6.56 3.28 -7.51
CA ASP A 69 7.86 2.63 -7.41
C ASP A 69 7.77 1.40 -6.50
N GLY A 70 8.36 0.28 -6.94
CA GLY A 70 8.41 -0.97 -6.21
C GLY A 70 9.14 -0.88 -4.86
N ASP A 71 9.95 0.15 -4.62
CA ASP A 71 10.66 0.37 -3.36
C ASP A 71 9.84 1.10 -2.29
N HIS A 72 8.61 1.55 -2.62
CA HIS A 72 7.71 2.13 -1.62
C HIS A 72 7.41 1.13 -0.50
N ARG A 73 7.45 1.61 0.76
CA ARG A 73 7.13 0.81 1.93
C ARG A 73 5.61 0.73 2.13
N VAL A 74 5.11 -0.48 2.25
CA VAL A 74 3.71 -0.80 2.45
C VAL A 74 3.52 -1.81 3.55
N ILE A 75 2.32 -1.84 4.10
CA ILE A 75 1.87 -2.85 5.06
C ILE A 75 0.81 -3.68 4.34
N VAL A 76 0.99 -5.00 4.35
CA VAL A 76 0.01 -5.94 3.78
C VAL A 76 -1.02 -6.25 4.86
N GLU A 77 -2.27 -5.99 4.53
CA GLU A 77 -3.40 -6.20 5.43
C GLU A 77 -4.09 -7.51 5.04
N THR A 78 -4.27 -8.39 6.03
CA THR A 78 -4.99 -9.65 5.79
C THR A 78 -6.48 -9.35 5.84
N ALA A 79 -7.11 -9.18 4.67
CA ALA A 79 -8.55 -8.97 4.56
C ALA A 79 -9.26 -10.27 4.18
N THR A 80 -10.39 -10.57 4.84
CA THR A 80 -11.29 -11.65 4.42
C THR A 80 -12.51 -11.03 3.76
N LEU A 81 -12.71 -11.32 2.47
CA LEU A 81 -13.91 -10.92 1.75
C LEU A 81 -15.05 -11.88 2.07
N HIS A 82 -16.11 -11.39 2.70
CA HIS A 82 -17.36 -12.12 2.86
C HIS A 82 -18.29 -11.82 1.69
N LEU A 83 -18.58 -12.84 0.87
CA LEU A 83 -19.62 -12.77 -0.15
C LEU A 83 -20.95 -13.19 0.51
N GLY A 84 -21.85 -12.22 0.68
CA GLY A 84 -23.22 -12.42 1.16
C GLY A 84 -24.25 -12.18 0.07
#